data_AF-H0HVG6-F1
#
_entry.id   AF-H0HVG6-F1
#
_cell.length_a   1.000
_cell.length_b   1.000
_cell.length_c   1.000
_cell.angle_alpha   90.00
_cell.angle_beta   90.00
_cell.angle_gamma   90.00
#
_symmetry.space_group_name_H-M   'P 1'
#
loop_
_entity.id
_entity.type
_entity.pdbx_description
1 polymer ?
#
loop_
_entity_poly.entity_id
_entity_poly.type
_entity_poly.pdbx_seq_one_letter_code
_entity_poly.pdbx_strand_id
1 'polypeptide(L)'
;MAARNMDGIVRDPARDVKASALAGEYALAFMDDVKDRLAHRVQLTTDGHKAYLNAVEEVFGADIGYAMLVKMYGEPEGKAVPQERRYSPAVCTGAKKTRIEGEPDLAHVSTSHVERQNLTMRMQMRRFTRLTNAFSKKFENHVHMVALYTVWYNFIRVHKTLKMSPAMAAGISKTLWSMDDLCQMMDEVAPKPGKRGPYKKSLAE
;
A
#
# COMPACT_ATOMS: atom_id res chain seq x y z
N MET A 1 -7.88 29.37 -24.51
CA MET A 1 -7.84 29.20 -23.04
C MET A 1 -6.45 28.71 -22.69
N ALA A 2 -5.66 29.54 -22.00
CA ALA A 2 -4.21 29.40 -21.89
C ALA A 2 -3.80 28.11 -21.17
N ALA A 3 -3.01 27.27 -21.84
CA ALA A 3 -2.27 26.19 -21.21
C ALA A 3 -1.13 26.83 -20.39
N ARG A 4 -1.28 26.86 -19.07
CA ARG A 4 -0.14 27.16 -18.19
C ARG A 4 0.80 25.96 -18.23
N ASN A 5 1.98 26.15 -18.80
CA ASN A 5 3.10 25.22 -18.67
C ASN A 5 3.35 24.96 -17.18
N MET A 6 3.19 23.72 -16.73
CA MET A 6 3.63 23.27 -15.40
C MET A 6 5.12 22.93 -15.44
N ASP A 7 5.95 23.89 -15.83
CA ASP A 7 7.39 23.80 -15.63
C ASP A 7 7.70 24.43 -14.26
N GLY A 8 8.14 23.58 -13.32
CA GLY A 8 8.61 24.02 -12.00
C GLY A 8 7.57 23.97 -10.89
N ILE A 9 7.14 22.77 -10.47
CA ILE A 9 6.72 22.60 -9.07
C ILE A 9 7.99 22.68 -8.23
N VAL A 10 8.33 23.89 -7.78
CA VAL A 10 9.31 24.09 -6.71
C VAL A 10 8.78 23.32 -5.50
N ARG A 11 9.52 22.29 -5.05
CA ARG A 11 9.18 21.58 -3.81
C ARG A 11 9.25 22.58 -2.67
N ASP A 12 8.13 22.75 -1.98
CA ASP A 12 8.02 23.59 -0.79
C ASP A 12 8.63 22.83 0.39
N PRO A 13 9.78 23.27 0.94
CA PRO A 13 10.46 22.57 2.03
C PRO A 13 9.58 22.41 3.27
N ALA A 14 8.67 23.35 3.53
CA ALA A 14 7.76 23.27 4.68
C ALA A 14 6.71 22.16 4.50
N ARG A 15 6.28 21.90 3.27
CA ARG A 15 5.42 20.74 2.96
C ARG A 15 6.18 19.42 3.10
N ASP A 16 7.45 19.40 2.70
CA ASP A 16 8.30 18.21 2.81
C ASP A 16 8.57 17.86 4.28
N VAL A 17 8.80 18.86 5.15
CA VAL A 17 8.94 18.65 6.60
C VAL A 17 7.64 18.14 7.23
N LYS A 18 6.49 18.75 6.89
CA LYS A 18 5.20 18.29 7.41
C LYS A 18 4.86 16.88 6.92
N ALA A 19 5.13 16.57 5.66
CA ALA A 19 4.95 15.23 5.09
C ALA A 19 5.88 14.21 5.76
N SER A 20 7.13 14.58 6.08
CA SER A 20 8.07 13.73 6.81
C SER A 20 7.62 13.43 8.24
N ALA A 21 7.08 14.42 8.95
CA ALA A 21 6.56 14.23 10.30
C ALA A 21 5.32 13.31 10.30
N LEU A 22 4.36 13.58 9.40
CA LEU A 22 3.20 12.71 9.17
C LEU A 22 3.60 11.28 8.80
N ALA A 23 4.62 11.12 7.94
CA ALA A 23 5.12 9.80 7.56
C ALA A 23 5.72 9.02 8.73
N GLY A 24 6.33 9.72 9.71
CA GLY A 24 6.78 9.14 10.98
C GLY A 24 5.62 8.63 11.83
N GLU A 25 4.61 9.48 12.06
CA GLU A 25 3.42 9.13 12.84
C GLU A 25 2.67 7.93 12.26
N TYR A 26 2.47 7.88 10.95
CA TYR A 26 1.82 6.74 10.30
C TYR A 26 2.69 5.47 10.34
N ALA A 27 4.02 5.59 10.21
CA ALA A 27 4.90 4.45 10.32
C ALA A 27 4.87 3.86 11.73
N LEU A 28 4.85 4.70 12.76
CA LEU A 28 4.75 4.28 14.15
C LEU A 28 3.41 3.58 14.42
N ALA A 29 2.29 4.23 14.11
CA ALA A 29 0.96 3.65 14.29
C ALA A 29 0.78 2.32 13.53
N PHE A 30 1.37 2.21 12.33
CA PHE A 30 1.35 0.96 11.58
C PHE A 30 2.19 -0.14 12.24
N MET A 31 3.39 0.19 12.72
CA MET A 31 4.26 -0.79 13.39
C MET A 31 3.65 -1.28 14.71
N ASP A 32 3.00 -0.40 15.47
CA ASP A 32 2.23 -0.77 16.68
C ASP A 32 1.12 -1.77 16.34
N ASP A 33 0.28 -1.47 15.34
CA ASP A 33 -0.78 -2.41 14.90
C ASP A 33 -0.22 -3.74 14.39
N VAL A 34 0.97 -3.74 13.77
CA VAL A 34 1.66 -4.97 13.40
C VAL A 34 2.09 -5.76 14.64
N LYS A 35 2.71 -5.10 15.63
CA LYS A 35 3.19 -5.75 16.86
C LYS A 35 2.05 -6.44 17.59
N ASP A 36 0.91 -5.77 17.74
CA ASP A 36 -0.27 -6.30 18.43
C ASP A 36 -0.87 -7.55 17.75
N ARG A 37 -0.60 -7.74 16.46
CA ARG A 37 -1.09 -8.89 15.67
C ARG A 37 -0.11 -10.05 15.60
N LEU A 38 1.13 -9.87 16.08
CA LEU A 38 2.15 -10.91 16.05
C LEU A 38 2.03 -11.82 17.27
N ALA A 39 1.80 -13.11 17.03
CA ALA A 39 1.73 -14.11 18.10
C ALA A 39 3.12 -14.53 18.62
N HIS A 40 4.18 -14.26 17.87
CA HIS A 40 5.56 -14.64 18.17
C HIS A 40 6.53 -13.69 17.47
N ARG A 41 7.80 -13.72 17.91
CA ARG A 41 8.88 -12.97 17.28
C ARG A 41 9.07 -13.38 15.82
N VAL A 42 9.17 -12.38 14.94
CA VAL A 42 9.37 -12.57 13.49
C VAL A 42 10.59 -11.80 12.99
N GLN A 43 10.96 -12.06 11.74
CA GLN A 43 11.87 -11.20 10.99
C GLN A 43 11.08 -10.20 10.15
N LEU A 44 11.49 -8.92 10.18
CA LEU A 44 10.89 -7.85 9.42
C LEU A 44 11.88 -7.33 8.35
N THR A 45 11.36 -7.06 7.16
CA THR A 45 12.11 -6.39 6.09
C THR A 45 11.34 -5.19 5.57
N THR A 46 11.99 -4.03 5.55
CA THR A 46 11.44 -2.78 4.99
C THR A 46 12.29 -2.29 3.82
N ASP A 47 11.76 -1.29 3.12
CA ASP A 47 12.51 -0.55 2.10
C ASP A 47 13.38 0.55 2.73
N GLY A 48 13.98 1.40 1.89
CA GLY A 48 14.87 2.49 2.31
C GLY A 48 14.23 3.65 3.08
N HIS A 49 12.95 3.57 3.46
CA HIS A 49 12.25 4.70 4.07
C HIS A 49 12.65 4.91 5.54
N LYS A 50 13.35 6.01 5.82
CA LYS A 50 13.97 6.30 7.13
C LYS A 50 13.01 6.29 8.32
N ALA A 51 11.73 6.63 8.12
CA ALA A 51 10.75 6.61 9.20
C ALA A 51 10.62 5.23 9.87
N TYR A 52 10.86 4.14 9.12
CA TYR A 52 10.82 2.79 9.68
C TYR A 52 11.97 2.47 10.62
N LEU A 53 13.10 3.18 10.56
CA LEU A 53 14.18 2.96 11.53
C LEU A 53 13.69 3.30 12.94
N ASN A 54 13.18 4.52 13.12
CA ASN A 54 12.67 4.98 14.40
C ASN A 54 11.43 4.19 14.83
N ALA A 55 10.47 3.99 13.91
CA ALA A 55 9.22 3.31 14.26
C ALA A 55 9.45 1.84 14.68
N VAL A 56 10.34 1.11 14.02
CA VAL A 56 10.61 -0.29 14.40
C VAL A 56 11.35 -0.35 15.73
N GLU A 57 12.33 0.53 15.96
CA GLU A 57 13.05 0.61 17.23
C GLU A 57 12.13 0.96 18.40
N GLU A 58 11.25 1.96 18.22
CA GLU A 58 10.30 2.39 19.26
C GLU A 58 9.28 1.30 19.61
N VAL A 59 8.78 0.58 18.60
CA VAL A 59 7.73 -0.43 18.80
C VAL A 59 8.29 -1.76 19.25
N PHE A 60 9.33 -2.27 18.60
CA PHE A 60 9.85 -3.62 18.84
C PHE A 60 11.12 -3.66 19.69
N GLY A 61 11.91 -2.57 19.72
CA GLY A 61 13.24 -2.58 20.31
C GLY A 61 14.08 -3.74 19.78
N ALA A 62 14.70 -4.50 20.70
CA ALA A 62 15.51 -5.67 20.36
C ALA A 62 14.68 -6.96 20.08
N ASP A 63 13.35 -6.93 20.24
CA ASP A 63 12.49 -8.13 20.11
C ASP A 63 12.11 -8.47 18.66
N ILE A 64 12.95 -8.08 17.69
CA ILE A 64 12.72 -8.36 16.27
C ILE A 64 14.04 -8.56 15.52
N GLY A 65 14.04 -9.42 14.51
CA GLY A 65 15.13 -9.44 13.52
C GLY A 65 14.81 -8.46 12.42
N TYR A 66 15.47 -7.30 12.36
CA TYR A 66 15.14 -6.25 11.39
C TYR A 66 16.25 -6.02 10.38
N ALA A 67 15.89 -6.05 9.09
CA ALA A 67 16.75 -5.68 7.99
C ALA A 67 16.06 -4.74 7.01
N MET A 68 16.84 -3.92 6.33
CA MET A 68 16.37 -3.10 5.21
C MET A 68 16.91 -3.63 3.89
N LEU A 69 16.07 -3.60 2.86
CA LEU A 69 16.50 -3.81 1.48
C LEU A 69 16.28 -2.54 0.68
N VAL A 70 17.37 -1.90 0.27
CA VAL A 70 17.35 -0.67 -0.51
C VAL A 70 17.67 -0.98 -1.96
N LYS A 71 16.69 -0.81 -2.85
CA LYS A 71 16.88 -0.91 -4.30
C LYS A 71 17.44 0.39 -4.84
N MET A 72 18.53 0.29 -5.60
CA MET A 72 19.16 1.41 -6.28
C MET A 72 18.57 1.51 -7.68
N TYR A 73 18.07 2.69 -8.03
CA TYR A 73 17.52 2.98 -9.35
C TYR A 73 18.34 4.09 -10.00
N GLY A 74 18.66 3.92 -11.27
CA GLY A 74 19.45 4.87 -12.04
C GLY A 74 19.06 4.88 -13.51
N GLU A 75 19.67 5.81 -14.24
CA GLU A 75 19.63 5.79 -15.70
C GLU A 75 20.52 4.64 -16.21
N PRO A 76 20.12 3.95 -17.29
CA PRO A 76 21.03 3.02 -17.95
C PRO A 76 22.27 3.79 -18.44
N GLU A 77 23.47 3.26 -18.15
CA GLU A 77 24.73 3.89 -18.56
C GLU A 77 24.72 4.19 -20.07
N GLY A 78 24.95 5.46 -20.43
CA GLY A 78 25.40 5.84 -21.78
C GLY A 78 24.39 6.41 -22.79
N LYS A 79 23.17 6.87 -22.43
CA LYS A 79 22.31 7.59 -23.41
C LYS A 79 21.55 8.77 -22.79
N ALA A 80 21.73 9.96 -23.36
CA ALA A 80 20.88 11.13 -23.13
C ALA A 80 19.41 10.70 -23.30
N VAL A 81 18.60 10.93 -22.27
CA VAL A 81 17.21 10.46 -22.20
C VAL A 81 16.40 11.09 -23.33
N PRO A 82 15.91 10.31 -24.31
CA PRO A 82 14.98 10.84 -25.31
C PRO A 82 13.69 11.28 -24.59
N GLN A 83 13.08 12.37 -25.03
CA GLN A 83 11.83 12.93 -24.47
C GLN A 83 10.69 11.89 -24.39
N GLU A 84 10.77 10.83 -25.20
CA GLU A 84 9.88 9.66 -25.25
C GLU A 84 9.89 8.78 -23.98
N ARG A 85 10.89 8.91 -23.09
CA ARG A 85 11.01 8.08 -21.87
C ARG A 85 10.45 8.70 -20.60
N ARG A 86 9.74 9.84 -20.66
CA ARG A 86 9.22 10.54 -19.47
C ARG A 86 8.34 9.68 -18.54
N TYR A 87 7.75 8.60 -19.06
CA TYR A 87 6.91 7.66 -18.31
C TYR A 87 7.51 6.27 -18.13
N SER A 88 8.76 6.05 -18.58
CA SER A 88 9.45 4.78 -18.37
C SER A 88 10.03 4.72 -16.95
N PRO A 89 9.88 3.60 -16.24
CA PRO A 89 10.49 3.44 -14.92
C PRO A 89 12.02 3.44 -15.02
N ALA A 90 12.68 3.94 -13.98
CA ALA A 90 14.14 3.87 -13.85
C ALA A 90 14.60 2.40 -13.76
N VAL A 91 15.82 2.14 -14.22
CA VAL A 91 16.39 0.79 -14.20
C VAL A 91 16.89 0.49 -12.79
N CYS A 92 16.52 -0.68 -12.26
CA CYS A 92 17.08 -1.17 -11.00
C CYS A 92 18.53 -1.59 -11.25
N THR A 93 19.50 -0.84 -10.74
CA THR A 93 20.94 -1.06 -10.94
C THR A 93 21.55 -1.95 -9.86
N GLY A 94 20.86 -2.16 -8.74
CA GLY A 94 21.25 -3.11 -7.71
C GLY A 94 20.34 -3.06 -6.49
N ALA A 95 20.65 -3.88 -5.48
CA ALA A 95 19.98 -3.88 -4.19
C ALA A 95 21.00 -4.08 -3.07
N LYS A 96 20.85 -3.31 -1.99
CA LYS A 96 21.68 -3.41 -0.78
C LYS A 96 20.82 -3.92 0.38
N LYS A 97 21.25 -5.03 0.97
CA LYS A 97 20.68 -5.54 2.23
C LYS A 97 21.51 -5.03 3.40
N THR A 98 20.85 -4.47 4.40
CA THR A 98 21.50 -3.97 5.62
C THR A 98 20.78 -4.57 6.81
N ARG A 99 21.51 -5.28 7.68
CA ARG A 99 21.02 -5.66 9.00
C ARG A 99 20.94 -4.41 9.87
N ILE A 100 19.80 -4.20 10.50
CA ILE A 100 19.56 -3.05 11.39
C ILE A 100 19.58 -3.50 12.84
N GLU A 101 18.72 -4.46 13.21
CA GLU A 101 18.55 -4.91 14.60
C GLU A 101 18.47 -6.44 14.69
N GLY A 102 18.97 -7.00 15.79
CA GLY A 102 18.98 -8.45 16.02
C GLY A 102 19.82 -9.25 15.02
N GLU A 103 19.41 -10.50 14.78
CA GLU A 103 20.06 -11.46 13.88
C GLU A 103 19.11 -11.97 12.79
N PRO A 104 18.70 -11.11 11.83
CA PRO A 104 17.90 -11.53 10.69
C PRO A 104 18.73 -12.40 9.73
N ASP A 105 18.11 -13.44 9.19
CA ASP A 105 18.66 -14.22 8.09
C ASP A 105 18.59 -13.40 6.79
N LEU A 106 19.77 -12.96 6.34
CA LEU A 106 19.93 -12.15 5.13
C LEU A 106 19.50 -12.87 3.85
N ALA A 107 19.44 -14.21 3.83
CA ALA A 107 18.93 -14.96 2.69
C ALA A 107 17.44 -14.66 2.45
N HIS A 108 16.67 -14.53 3.52
CA HIS A 108 15.22 -14.30 3.50
C HIS A 108 14.81 -12.82 3.38
N VAL A 109 15.75 -11.89 3.53
CA VAL A 109 15.49 -10.44 3.36
C VAL A 109 15.04 -10.13 1.93
N SER A 110 13.80 -9.67 1.77
CA SER A 110 13.19 -9.38 0.47
C SER A 110 12.00 -8.43 0.59
N THR A 111 11.88 -7.48 -0.33
CA THR A 111 10.69 -6.61 -0.49
C THR A 111 9.74 -7.11 -1.59
N SER A 112 10.12 -8.18 -2.32
CA SER A 112 9.44 -8.63 -3.54
C SER A 112 7.98 -9.02 -3.31
N HIS A 113 7.65 -9.57 -2.13
CA HIS A 113 6.27 -9.94 -1.78
C HIS A 113 5.35 -8.72 -1.69
N VAL A 114 5.77 -7.69 -0.95
CA VAL A 114 5.03 -6.43 -0.79
C VAL A 114 4.95 -5.69 -2.13
N GLU A 115 6.02 -5.68 -2.91
CA GLU A 115 6.02 -5.09 -4.25
C GLU A 115 5.05 -5.80 -5.19
N ARG A 116 4.99 -7.13 -5.15
CA ARG A 116 4.04 -7.92 -5.94
C ARG A 116 2.60 -7.66 -5.50
N GLN A 117 2.35 -7.53 -4.21
CA GLN A 117 1.04 -7.17 -3.69
C GLN A 117 0.63 -5.77 -4.16
N ASN A 118 1.52 -4.78 -4.07
CA ASN A 118 1.31 -3.42 -4.54
C ASN A 118 1.01 -3.37 -6.04
N LEU A 119 1.76 -4.11 -6.85
CA LEU A 119 1.48 -4.26 -8.28
C LEU A 119 0.08 -4.86 -8.50
N THR A 120 -0.26 -5.92 -7.78
CA THR A 120 -1.55 -6.58 -7.93
C THR A 120 -2.70 -5.66 -7.58
N MET A 121 -2.60 -4.90 -6.48
CA MET A 121 -3.56 -3.87 -6.11
C MET A 121 -3.74 -2.85 -7.24
N ARG A 122 -2.64 -2.29 -7.76
CA ARG A 122 -2.70 -1.29 -8.85
C ARG A 122 -3.32 -1.81 -10.14
N MET A 123 -3.13 -3.09 -10.44
CA MET A 123 -3.65 -3.71 -11.66
C MET A 123 -5.11 -4.15 -11.53
N GLN A 124 -5.54 -4.52 -10.32
CA GLN A 124 -6.88 -5.07 -10.09
C GLN A 124 -7.89 -4.02 -9.61
N MET A 125 -7.44 -2.86 -9.11
CA MET A 125 -8.34 -1.77 -8.78
C MET A 125 -7.85 -0.42 -9.34
N ARG A 126 -8.73 0.25 -10.09
CA ARG A 126 -8.39 1.50 -10.77
C ARG A 126 -8.04 2.66 -9.83
N ARG A 127 -8.48 2.61 -8.56
CA ARG A 127 -8.21 3.66 -7.56
C ARG A 127 -6.72 3.86 -7.25
N PHE A 128 -5.88 2.85 -7.48
CA PHE A 128 -4.42 2.94 -7.30
C PHE A 128 -3.65 3.06 -8.62
N THR A 129 -4.34 3.02 -9.76
CA THR A 129 -3.71 3.27 -11.07
C THR A 129 -3.37 4.76 -11.17
N ARG A 130 -2.16 5.07 -11.65
CA ARG A 130 -1.74 6.47 -11.90
C ARG A 130 -2.22 6.93 -13.28
N LEU A 131 -2.25 8.25 -13.49
CA LEU A 131 -2.61 8.87 -14.78
C LEU A 131 -4.02 8.47 -15.29
N THR A 132 -4.99 8.43 -14.38
CA THR A 132 -6.39 8.16 -14.70
C THR A 132 -7.32 9.03 -13.84
N ASN A 133 -8.52 9.31 -14.35
CA ASN A 133 -9.55 10.06 -13.62
C ASN A 133 -10.32 9.19 -12.60
N ALA A 134 -9.95 7.91 -12.47
CA ALA A 134 -10.63 6.95 -11.61
C ALA A 134 -10.18 7.04 -10.14
N PHE A 135 -10.24 8.21 -9.51
CA PHE A 135 -9.91 8.42 -8.09
C PHE A 135 -11.17 8.47 -7.19
N SER A 136 -10.97 8.27 -5.89
CA SER A 136 -12.03 8.49 -4.89
C SER A 136 -12.01 9.95 -4.43
N LYS A 137 -13.14 10.66 -4.57
CA LYS A 137 -13.26 12.05 -4.09
C LYS A 137 -13.30 12.16 -2.55
N LYS A 138 -13.81 11.11 -1.90
CA LYS A 138 -13.95 10.99 -0.45
C LYS A 138 -13.01 9.90 0.06
N PHE A 139 -12.42 10.11 1.23
CA PHE A 139 -11.50 9.14 1.84
C PHE A 139 -12.23 7.83 2.18
N GLU A 140 -13.45 7.93 2.71
CA GLU A 140 -14.28 6.78 3.08
C GLU A 140 -14.52 5.85 1.88
N ASN A 141 -14.79 6.42 0.70
CA ASN A 141 -14.95 5.65 -0.53
C ASN A 141 -13.65 4.96 -0.98
N HIS A 142 -12.49 5.51 -0.63
CA HIS A 142 -11.21 4.84 -0.87
C HIS A 142 -11.04 3.64 0.07
N VAL A 143 -11.34 3.83 1.36
CA VAL A 143 -11.34 2.77 2.38
C VAL A 143 -12.28 1.63 1.99
N HIS A 144 -13.51 1.94 1.56
CA HIS A 144 -14.47 0.92 1.11
C HIS A 144 -13.95 0.11 -0.08
N MET A 145 -13.29 0.74 -1.06
CA MET A 145 -12.69 -0.01 -2.17
C MET A 145 -11.56 -0.93 -1.71
N VAL A 146 -10.70 -0.48 -0.78
CA VAL A 146 -9.64 -1.31 -0.21
C VAL A 146 -10.24 -2.51 0.54
N ALA A 147 -11.30 -2.30 1.33
CA ALA A 147 -11.99 -3.36 2.04
C ALA A 147 -12.60 -4.39 1.07
N LEU A 148 -13.34 -3.93 0.05
CA LEU A 148 -13.92 -4.80 -0.99
C LEU A 148 -12.84 -5.61 -1.72
N TYR A 149 -11.73 -4.98 -2.10
CA TYR A 149 -10.61 -5.68 -2.72
C TYR A 149 -10.03 -6.74 -1.78
N THR A 150 -9.86 -6.41 -0.50
CA THR A 150 -9.25 -7.32 0.48
C THR A 150 -10.10 -8.57 0.69
N VAL A 151 -11.42 -8.42 0.77
CA VAL A 151 -12.34 -9.57 0.87
C VAL A 151 -12.32 -10.37 -0.43
N TRP A 152 -12.49 -9.71 -1.57
CA TRP A 152 -12.48 -10.38 -2.88
C TRP A 152 -11.19 -11.15 -3.14
N TYR A 153 -10.04 -10.54 -2.87
CA TYR A 153 -8.73 -11.14 -3.11
C TYR A 153 -8.49 -12.39 -2.25
N ASN A 154 -8.88 -12.34 -0.97
CA ASN A 154 -8.58 -13.41 -0.02
C ASN A 154 -9.64 -14.51 0.02
N PHE A 155 -10.93 -14.19 -0.13
CA PHE A 155 -12.03 -15.14 0.10
C PHE A 155 -12.70 -15.64 -1.17
N ILE A 156 -12.78 -14.82 -2.22
CA ILE A 156 -13.55 -15.12 -3.44
C ILE A 156 -12.65 -15.56 -4.60
N ARG A 157 -11.51 -14.90 -4.78
CA ARG A 157 -10.66 -15.10 -5.95
C ARG A 157 -9.84 -16.39 -5.83
N VAL A 158 -10.00 -17.29 -6.79
CA VAL A 158 -9.12 -18.46 -6.95
C VAL A 158 -7.78 -18.04 -7.57
N HIS A 159 -6.69 -18.40 -6.92
CA HIS A 159 -5.34 -18.11 -7.39
C HIS A 159 -4.79 -19.25 -8.25
N LYS A 160 -4.23 -18.93 -9.42
CA LYS A 160 -3.75 -19.95 -10.39
C LYS A 160 -2.71 -20.91 -9.79
N THR A 161 -1.84 -20.43 -8.90
CA THR A 161 -0.80 -21.22 -8.24
C THR A 161 -1.34 -22.04 -7.07
N LEU A 162 -2.25 -21.46 -6.27
CA LEU A 162 -2.83 -22.14 -5.10
C LEU A 162 -3.98 -23.09 -5.45
N LYS A 163 -4.62 -22.91 -6.63
CA LYS A 163 -5.85 -23.60 -7.06
C LYS A 163 -7.06 -23.40 -6.13
N MET A 164 -6.94 -22.53 -5.13
CA MET A 164 -7.98 -22.12 -4.18
C MET A 164 -7.80 -20.64 -3.81
N SER A 165 -8.63 -20.11 -2.92
CA SER A 165 -8.47 -18.75 -2.41
C SER A 165 -7.36 -18.68 -1.34
N PRO A 166 -6.72 -17.52 -1.16
CA PRO A 166 -5.72 -17.33 -0.10
C PRO A 166 -6.23 -17.66 1.31
N ALA A 167 -7.47 -17.30 1.64
CA ALA A 167 -8.07 -17.61 2.94
C ALA A 167 -8.24 -19.12 3.17
N MET A 168 -8.53 -19.89 2.11
CA MET A 168 -8.54 -21.36 2.20
C MET A 168 -7.14 -21.93 2.39
N ALA A 169 -6.15 -21.44 1.63
CA ALA A 169 -4.76 -21.89 1.75
C ALA A 169 -4.17 -21.58 3.14
N ALA A 170 -4.61 -20.49 3.78
CA ALA A 170 -4.24 -20.12 5.14
C ALA A 170 -5.07 -20.84 6.23
N GLY A 171 -6.07 -21.66 5.87
CA GLY A 171 -6.94 -22.35 6.84
C GLY A 171 -7.96 -21.45 7.54
N ILE A 172 -8.14 -20.21 7.09
CA ILE A 172 -9.08 -19.23 7.66
C ILE A 172 -10.52 -19.54 7.23
N SER A 173 -10.71 -20.01 6.00
CA SER A 173 -12.02 -20.43 5.48
C SER A 173 -11.96 -21.88 5.00
N LYS A 174 -13.01 -22.65 5.27
CA LYS A 174 -13.16 -24.02 4.75
C LYS A 174 -13.76 -24.05 3.34
N THR A 175 -14.41 -22.97 2.92
CA THR A 175 -15.14 -22.87 1.66
C THR A 175 -14.73 -21.62 0.88
N LEU A 176 -14.89 -21.68 -0.44
CA LEU A 176 -14.74 -20.53 -1.31
C LEU A 176 -15.99 -19.66 -1.20
N TRP A 177 -15.81 -18.35 -1.09
CA TRP A 177 -16.93 -17.41 -1.12
C TRP A 177 -17.29 -17.01 -2.54
N SER A 178 -18.53 -16.64 -2.74
CA SER A 178 -19.07 -16.02 -3.95
C SER A 178 -19.22 -14.51 -3.77
N MET A 179 -19.52 -13.81 -4.87
CA MET A 179 -19.87 -12.39 -4.79
C MET A 179 -21.24 -12.20 -4.11
N ASP A 180 -22.13 -13.18 -4.23
CA ASP A 180 -23.46 -13.13 -3.61
C ASP A 180 -23.36 -13.18 -2.09
N ASP A 181 -22.45 -14.01 -1.55
CA ASP A 181 -22.17 -14.07 -0.10
C ASP A 181 -21.73 -12.69 0.42
N LEU A 182 -20.86 -12.01 -0.32
CA LEU A 182 -20.39 -10.67 0.04
C LEU A 182 -21.53 -9.65 -0.01
N CYS A 183 -22.35 -9.65 -1.05
CA CYS A 183 -23.51 -8.78 -1.14
C CYS A 183 -24.50 -9.02 0.01
N GLN A 184 -24.77 -10.28 0.33
CA GLN A 184 -25.65 -10.63 1.45
C GLN A 184 -25.11 -10.11 2.78
N MET A 185 -23.82 -10.32 3.08
CA MET A 185 -23.20 -9.78 4.29
C MET A 185 -23.24 -8.24 4.34
N MET A 186 -23.09 -7.58 3.19
CA MET A 186 -23.23 -6.12 3.12
C MET A 186 -24.65 -5.68 3.40
N ASP A 187 -25.67 -6.37 2.86
CA ASP A 187 -27.07 -6.05 3.06
C ASP A 187 -27.53 -6.31 4.50
N GLU A 188 -27.01 -7.35 5.16
CA GLU A 188 -27.29 -7.66 6.57
C GLU A 188 -26.80 -6.55 7.52
N VAL A 189 -25.67 -5.91 7.19
CA VAL A 189 -25.09 -4.82 7.99
C VAL A 189 -25.60 -3.44 7.55
N ALA A 190 -26.16 -3.33 6.34
CA ALA A 190 -26.62 -2.07 5.79
C ALA A 190 -27.76 -1.47 6.63
N PRO A 191 -27.70 -0.17 6.98
CA PRO A 191 -28.82 0.48 7.64
C PRO A 191 -30.03 0.46 6.70
N LYS A 192 -31.22 0.15 7.25
CA LYS A 192 -32.48 0.13 6.48
C LYS A 192 -32.63 1.47 5.73
N PRO A 193 -32.87 1.45 4.40
CA PRO A 193 -32.95 2.68 3.63
C PRO A 193 -34.10 3.55 4.15
N GLY A 194 -33.75 4.70 4.72
CA GLY A 194 -34.72 5.70 5.14
C GLY A 194 -35.29 6.49 3.96
N LYS A 195 -36.39 7.24 4.19
CA LYS A 195 -36.89 8.19 3.20
C LYS A 195 -35.79 9.21 2.89
N ARG A 196 -35.48 9.40 1.60
CA ARG A 196 -34.50 10.40 1.15
C ARG A 196 -34.87 11.78 1.71
N GLY A 197 -33.98 12.36 2.50
CA GLY A 197 -34.15 13.72 3.01
C GLY A 197 -34.08 14.77 1.88
N PRO A 198 -34.59 15.99 2.12
CA PRO A 198 -34.49 17.08 1.15
C PRO A 198 -33.02 17.38 0.80
N TYR A 199 -32.76 17.77 -0.46
CA TYR A 199 -31.43 18.13 -0.91
C TYR A 199 -30.90 19.31 -0.07
N LYS A 200 -29.67 19.22 0.44
CA LYS A 200 -29.04 20.33 1.17
C LYS A 200 -28.91 21.51 0.20
N LYS A 201 -29.58 22.63 0.49
CA LYS A 201 -29.37 23.87 -0.25
C LYS A 201 -27.89 24.23 -0.11
N SER A 202 -27.18 24.43 -1.22
CA SER A 202 -25.83 24.99 -1.17
C SER A 202 -25.92 26.36 -0.52
N LEU A 203 -25.07 26.62 0.48
CA LEU A 203 -24.83 27.99 0.92
C LEU A 203 -24.28 28.72 -0.30
N ALA A 204 -25.04 29.69 -0.80
CA ALA A 204 -24.58 30.59 -1.84
C ALA A 204 -23.48 31.46 -1.22
N GLU A 205 -22.26 31.33 -1.74
CA GLU A 205 -21.24 32.38 -1.66
C GLU A 205 -21.39 33.31 -2.86
#